data_AF-A0A953IL24-F1
#
_entry.id   AF-A0A953IL24-F1
#
_cell.length_a   1.000
_cell.length_b   1.000
_cell.length_c   1.000
_cell.angle_alpha   90.00
_cell.angle_beta   90.00
_cell.angle_gamma   90.00
#
_symmetry.space_group_name_H-M   'P 1'
#
loop_
_entity.id
_entity.type
_entity.pdbx_description
1 polymer ?
#
loop_
_entity_poly.entity_id
_entity_poly.type
_entity_poly.pdbx_seq_one_letter_code
_entity_poly.pdbx_strand_id
1 'polypeptide(L)'
;AMDLILTGRPVGAEEALAMGLANRVVADGTARAAAEALAAELSRHPQACLRHDRLSSHEQWSLPPKQALANELTHGLKTLESGEWLEGAARFGKGEGKHGTF
;
A
#
# COMPACT_ATOMS: atom_id res chain seq x y z
N ALA A 1 -11.54 -1.23 -17.97
CA ALA A 1 -12.67 -0.48 -17.39
C ALA A 1 -13.87 -0.37 -18.33
N MET A 2 -13.69 0.08 -19.59
CA MET A 2 -14.81 0.37 -20.50
C MET A 2 -15.76 -0.81 -20.77
N ASP A 3 -15.23 -2.04 -20.90
CA ASP A 3 -16.04 -3.26 -21.05
C ASP A 3 -17.11 -3.41 -19.95
N LEU A 4 -16.71 -3.39 -18.68
CA LEU A 4 -17.62 -3.53 -17.55
C LEU A 4 -18.64 -2.38 -17.47
N ILE A 5 -18.20 -1.16 -17.76
CA ILE A 5 -19.05 0.03 -17.72
C ILE A 5 -20.17 -0.04 -18.76
N LEU A 6 -19.85 -0.47 -19.98
CA LEU A 6 -20.81 -0.49 -21.09
C LEU A 6 -21.71 -1.73 -21.07
N THR A 7 -21.19 -2.88 -20.61
CA THR A 7 -21.92 -4.16 -20.68
C THR A 7 -22.67 -4.49 -19.40
N GLY A 8 -22.24 -3.98 -18.25
CA GLY A 8 -22.79 -4.34 -16.94
C GLY A 8 -22.64 -5.83 -16.59
N ARG A 9 -21.78 -6.56 -17.30
CA ARG A 9 -21.62 -8.01 -17.08
C ARG A 9 -21.07 -8.31 -15.68
N PRO A 10 -21.45 -9.43 -15.06
CA PRO A 10 -20.82 -9.87 -13.83
C PRO A 10 -19.35 -10.23 -14.08
N VAL A 11 -18.53 -10.07 -13.05
CA VAL A 11 -17.12 -10.47 -13.01
C VAL A 11 -16.95 -11.45 -11.86
N GLY A 12 -16.53 -12.68 -12.17
CA GLY A 12 -16.24 -13.69 -11.16
C GLY A 12 -14.95 -13.39 -10.38
N ALA A 13 -14.75 -14.04 -9.23
CA ALA A 13 -13.61 -13.77 -8.35
C ALA A 13 -12.24 -13.98 -9.02
N GLU A 14 -12.08 -15.08 -9.78
CA GLU A 14 -10.83 -15.38 -10.49
C GLU A 14 -10.52 -14.35 -11.58
N GLU A 15 -11.53 -13.94 -12.34
CA GLU A 15 -11.38 -12.89 -13.35
C GLU A 15 -11.05 -11.55 -12.71
N ALA A 16 -11.74 -11.18 -11.62
CA ALA A 16 -11.47 -9.96 -10.86
C ALA A 16 -10.03 -9.92 -10.34
N LEU A 17 -9.49 -11.05 -9.90
CA LEU A 17 -8.09 -11.17 -9.50
C LEU A 17 -7.14 -10.97 -10.69
N ALA A 18 -7.40 -11.65 -11.81
CA ALA A 18 -6.55 -11.60 -12.99
C ALA A 18 -6.45 -10.18 -13.61
N MET A 19 -7.52 -9.38 -13.52
CA MET A 19 -7.52 -7.99 -14.01
C MET A 19 -7.02 -6.96 -12.98
N GLY A 20 -6.71 -7.38 -11.74
CA GLY A 20 -6.31 -6.49 -10.65
C GLY A 20 -7.46 -5.68 -10.03
N LEU A 21 -8.72 -6.07 -10.28
CA LEU A 21 -9.91 -5.49 -9.62
C LEU A 21 -10.01 -5.95 -8.16
N ALA A 22 -9.70 -7.21 -7.90
CA ALA A 22 -9.52 -7.76 -6.55
C ALA A 22 -8.05 -8.08 -6.33
N ASN A 23 -7.51 -7.79 -5.13
CA ASN A 23 -6.12 -8.10 -4.82
C ASN A 23 -5.92 -9.52 -4.26
N ARG A 24 -6.99 -10.15 -3.77
CA ARG A 24 -6.98 -11.48 -3.15
C ARG A 24 -8.32 -12.18 -3.37
N VAL A 25 -8.29 -13.50 -3.51
CA VAL A 25 -9.47 -14.39 -3.51
C VAL A 25 -9.32 -15.36 -2.35
N VAL A 26 -10.40 -15.57 -1.60
CA VAL A 26 -10.42 -16.42 -0.41
C VAL A 26 -11.67 -17.29 -0.41
N ALA A 27 -11.71 -18.30 0.46
CA ALA A 27 -12.86 -19.17 0.61
C ALA A 27 -14.12 -18.41 1.08
N ASP A 28 -15.29 -18.89 0.69
CA ASP A 28 -16.57 -18.32 1.09
C ASP A 28 -16.69 -18.18 2.62
N GLY A 29 -17.23 -17.06 3.07
CA GLY A 29 -17.37 -16.74 4.50
C GLY A 29 -16.08 -16.26 5.20
N THR A 30 -14.92 -16.29 4.55
CA THR A 30 -13.63 -15.92 5.19
C THR A 30 -13.11 -14.53 4.83
N ALA A 31 -13.78 -13.80 3.94
CA ALA A 31 -13.35 -12.49 3.44
C ALA A 31 -13.04 -11.48 4.55
N ARG A 32 -13.89 -11.40 5.58
CA ARG A 32 -13.69 -10.51 6.72
C ARG A 32 -12.43 -10.86 7.51
N ALA A 33 -12.25 -12.12 7.86
CA ALA A 33 -11.09 -12.57 8.63
C ALA A 33 -9.78 -12.32 7.87
N ALA A 34 -9.76 -12.58 6.56
CA ALA A 34 -8.61 -12.30 5.71
C ALA A 34 -8.31 -10.79 5.62
N ALA A 35 -9.35 -9.94 5.55
CA ALA A 35 -9.18 -8.48 5.54
C ALA A 35 -8.66 -7.95 6.88
N GLU A 36 -9.18 -8.46 8.01
CA GLU A 36 -8.71 -8.10 9.35
C GLU A 36 -7.26 -8.56 9.58
N ALA A 37 -6.89 -9.74 9.09
CA ALA A 37 -5.50 -10.21 9.14
C ALA A 37 -4.56 -9.28 8.37
N LEU A 38 -4.93 -8.88 7.15
CA LEU A 38 -4.15 -7.91 6.36
C LEU A 38 -4.07 -6.54 7.07
N ALA A 39 -5.16 -6.07 7.66
CA ALA A 39 -5.16 -4.82 8.42
C ALA A 39 -4.21 -4.88 9.64
N ALA A 40 -4.17 -6.03 10.32
CA ALA A 40 -3.24 -6.27 11.42
C ALA A 40 -1.78 -6.34 10.96
N GLU A 41 -1.51 -6.86 9.77
CA GLU A 41 -0.17 -6.81 9.17
C GLU A 41 0.22 -5.36 8.86
N LEU A 42 -0.64 -4.61 8.17
CA LEU A 42 -0.37 -3.22 7.78
C LEU A 42 -0.20 -2.28 8.97
N SER A 43 -0.90 -2.52 10.09
CA SER A 43 -0.83 -1.69 11.29
C SER A 43 0.53 -1.80 12.01
N ARG A 44 1.32 -2.84 11.73
CA ARG A 44 2.66 -3.04 12.31
C ARG A 44 3.74 -2.21 11.63
N HIS A 45 3.48 -1.67 10.44
CA HIS A 45 4.44 -0.81 9.74
C HIS A 45 4.46 0.61 10.33
N PRO A 46 5.57 1.36 10.15
CA PRO A 46 5.62 2.78 10.47
C PRO A 46 4.46 3.54 9.80
N GLN A 47 3.58 4.09 10.63
CA GLN A 47 2.27 4.56 10.16
C GLN A 47 2.37 5.87 9.38
N ALA A 48 3.29 6.77 9.74
CA ALA A 48 3.52 7.99 8.98
C ALA A 48 4.01 7.66 7.56
N CYS A 49 5.00 6.77 7.45
CA CYS A 49 5.55 6.33 6.18
C CYS A 49 4.48 5.71 5.28
N LEU A 50 3.78 4.68 5.78
CA LEU A 50 2.75 3.96 5.01
C LEU A 50 1.63 4.89 4.52
N ARG A 51 1.20 5.84 5.36
CA ARG A 51 0.13 6.79 5.00
C ARG A 51 0.57 7.81 3.97
N HIS A 52 1.80 8.32 4.09
CA HIS A 52 2.38 9.27 3.15
C HIS A 52 2.64 8.64 1.77
N ASP A 53 3.15 7.41 1.72
CA ASP A 53 3.32 6.66 0.46
C ASP A 53 1.97 6.44 -0.23
N ARG A 54 0.95 6.03 0.54
CA ARG A 54 -0.41 5.88 0.03
C ARG A 54 -0.94 7.20 -0.52
N LEU A 55 -0.77 8.31 0.19
CA LEU A 55 -1.26 9.61 -0.22
C LEU A 55 -0.58 10.09 -1.52
N SER A 56 0.75 10.00 -1.60
CA SER A 56 1.53 10.30 -2.80
C SER A 56 1.06 9.48 -4.02
N SER A 57 0.82 8.18 -3.82
CA SER A 57 0.34 7.27 -4.87
C SER A 57 -1.05 7.63 -5.40
N HIS A 58 -1.91 8.23 -4.58
CA HIS A 58 -3.22 8.73 -5.00
C HIS A 58 -3.12 10.08 -5.72
N GLU A 59 -2.33 11.01 -5.20
CA GLU A 59 -2.22 12.39 -5.71
C GLU A 59 -1.51 12.48 -7.05
N GLN A 60 -0.58 11.56 -7.35
CA GLN A 60 0.24 11.62 -8.56
C GLN A 60 -0.55 11.49 -9.88
N TRP A 61 -1.72 10.83 -9.87
CA TRP A 61 -2.43 10.46 -11.11
C TRP A 61 -2.80 11.64 -12.01
N SER A 62 -2.96 12.83 -11.43
CA SER A 62 -3.32 14.06 -12.16
C SER A 62 -2.13 15.01 -12.36
N LEU A 63 -0.92 14.61 -11.95
CA LEU A 63 0.26 15.46 -11.99
C LEU A 63 1.22 15.07 -13.12
N PRO A 64 1.90 16.03 -13.75
CA PRO A 64 3.07 15.74 -14.58
C PRO A 64 4.17 15.05 -13.77
N PRO A 65 5.00 14.17 -14.37
CA PRO A 65 5.99 13.38 -13.64
C PRO A 65 6.91 14.17 -12.70
N LYS A 66 7.39 15.35 -13.13
CA LYS A 66 8.24 16.20 -12.27
C LYS A 66 7.51 16.70 -11.02
N GLN A 67 6.23 17.03 -11.15
CA GLN A 67 5.41 17.48 -10.01
C GLN A 67 5.03 16.32 -9.10
N ALA A 68 4.73 15.15 -9.68
CA ALA A 68 4.51 13.92 -8.92
C ALA A 68 5.72 13.56 -8.04
N LEU A 69 6.94 13.59 -8.60
CA LEU A 69 8.18 13.33 -7.86
C LEU A 69 8.45 14.38 -6.77
N ALA A 70 8.15 15.65 -7.03
CA ALA A 70 8.28 16.70 -6.02
C ALA A 70 7.27 16.52 -4.87
N ASN A 71 6.04 16.06 -5.19
CA ASN A 71 5.03 15.73 -4.20
C ASN A 71 5.44 14.52 -3.35
N GLU A 72 5.95 13.47 -3.98
CA GLU A 72 6.52 12.30 -3.30
C GLU A 72 7.63 12.71 -2.31
N LEU A 73 8.58 13.53 -2.75
CA LEU A 73 9.65 14.04 -1.89
C LEU A 73 9.09 14.83 -0.69
N THR A 74 8.06 15.65 -0.91
CA THR A 74 7.42 16.43 0.16
C THR A 74 6.83 15.52 1.24
N HIS A 75 6.16 14.43 0.84
CA HIS A 75 5.63 13.42 1.77
C HIS A 75 6.74 12.61 2.46
N GLY A 76 7.82 12.30 1.73
CA GLY A 76 9.00 11.65 2.29
C GLY A 76 9.68 12.48 3.38
N LEU A 77 9.84 13.79 3.17
CA LEU A 77 10.41 14.70 4.17
C LEU A 77 9.57 14.77 5.44
N LYS A 78 8.23 14.85 5.33
CA LYS A 78 7.32 14.80 6.49
C LYS A 78 7.44 13.49 7.27
N THR A 79 7.66 12.37 6.57
CA THR A 79 7.93 11.07 7.22
C THR A 79 9.24 11.10 8.00
N LEU A 80 10.30 11.71 7.45
CA LEU A 80 11.57 11.88 8.17
C LEU A 80 11.42 12.77 9.40
N GLU A 81 10.66 13.85 9.29
CA GLU A 81 10.37 14.78 10.40
C GLU A 81 9.58 14.11 11.53
N SER A 82 8.77 13.09 11.24
CA SER A 82 8.02 12.33 12.26
C SER A 82 8.92 11.58 13.25
N GLY A 83 10.17 11.30 12.88
CA GLY A 83 11.11 10.53 13.71
C GLY A 83 10.83 9.03 13.80
N GLU A 84 9.75 8.50 13.17
CA GLU A 84 9.43 7.06 13.20
C GLU A 84 10.56 6.17 12.64
N TRP A 85 11.37 6.71 11.73
CA TRP A 85 12.51 6.00 11.13
C TRP A 85 13.66 5.78 12.11
N LEU A 86 13.76 6.55 13.20
CA LEU A 86 14.91 6.50 14.13
C LEU A 86 15.03 5.13 14.81
N GLU A 87 13.91 4.57 15.26
CA GLU A 87 13.89 3.25 15.90
C GLU A 87 14.26 2.15 14.89
N GLY A 88 13.69 2.23 13.68
CA GLY A 88 14.02 1.30 12.58
C GLY A 88 15.50 1.37 12.19
N ALA A 89 16.06 2.58 12.06
CA ALA A 89 17.47 2.78 11.74
C ALA A 89 18.41 2.28 12.85
N ALA A 90 18.02 2.45 14.12
CA ALA A 90 18.78 1.92 15.26
C ALA A 90 18.79 0.38 15.26
N ARG A 91 17.65 -0.28 15.01
CA ARG A 91 17.56 -1.74 14.86
C ARG A 91 18.40 -2.23 13.66
N PHE A 92 18.30 -1.55 12.53
CA PHE A 92 19.09 -1.85 11.34
C PHE A 92 20.60 -1.72 11.61
N GLY A 93 21.03 -0.67 12.30
CA GLY A 93 22.42 -0.49 12.73
C GLY A 93 22.94 -1.66 13.56
N LYS A 94 22.07 -2.22 14.43
CA LYS A 94 22.35 -3.39 15.28
C LYS A 94 22.29 -4.74 14.55
N GLY A 95 21.92 -4.76 13.27
CA GLY A 95 21.93 -5.96 12.42
C GLY A 95 20.57 -6.60 12.14
N GLU A 96 19.51 -6.15 12.81
CA GLU A 96 18.13 -6.59 12.53
C GLU A 96 17.67 -6.04 11.16
N GLY A 97 17.14 -6.90 10.29
CA GLY A 97 16.74 -6.51 8.92
C GLY A 97 17.83 -6.56 7.86
N LYS A 98 19.11 -6.82 8.21
CA LYS A 98 20.19 -7.06 7.20
C LYS A 98 20.10 -8.42 6.51
N HIS A 99 19.26 -9.31 7.05
CA HIS A 99 19.09 -10.69 6.58
C HIS A 99 17.64 -11.01 6.16
N GLY A 100 16.80 -10.00 5.94
CA GLY A 100 15.46 -10.17 5.38
C GLY A 100 14.36 -10.62 6.34
N THR A 101 14.59 -10.60 7.66
CA THR A 101 13.55 -10.75 8.68
C THR A 101 12.96 -9.37 9.04
N PHE A 102 11.66 -9.20 8.83
CA PHE A 102 10.88 -7.97 9.06
C PHE A 102 9.73 -8.25 10.04
#